data_AF-A0A0F9TCY5-F1
#
_entry.id   AF-A0A0F9TCY5-F1
#
_cell.length_a   1.000
_cell.length_b   1.000
_cell.length_c   1.000
_cell.angle_alpha   90.00
_cell.angle_beta   90.00
_cell.angle_gamma   90.00
#
_symmetry.space_group_name_H-M   'P 1'
#
loop_
_entity.id
_entity.type
_entity.pdbx_description
1 polymer ?
#
loop_
_entity_poly.entity_id
_entity_poly.type
_entity_poly.pdbx_seq_one_letter_code
_entity_poly.pdbx_strand_id
1 'polypeptide(L)'
;MKNYKSGDKITILINGQSYETYIDEHGVQRFPTNTVLDYLFNVGRLDLNQLCIDYQNGKFDKDDYMKLNMDLGYSICGFADLSSFEDYEIINPVWNEDDA
;
A
#
# COMPACT_ATOMS: atom_id res chain seq x y z
N MET A 1 1.72 -8.05 -22.37
CA MET A 1 1.29 -6.96 -21.45
C MET A 1 -0.21 -6.61 -21.50
N LYS A 2 -0.90 -6.64 -20.35
CA LYS A 2 -2.20 -5.96 -20.18
C LYS A 2 -1.98 -4.44 -20.18
N ASN A 3 -2.70 -3.71 -21.02
CA ASN A 3 -2.63 -2.24 -21.08
C ASN A 3 -3.52 -1.62 -20.00
N TYR A 4 -2.99 -1.45 -18.80
CA TYR A 4 -3.64 -0.69 -17.74
C TYR A 4 -3.56 0.81 -17.99
N LYS A 5 -4.60 1.55 -17.61
CA LYS A 5 -4.72 3.00 -17.78
C LYS A 5 -5.08 3.68 -16.46
N SER A 6 -4.81 4.98 -16.38
CA SER A 6 -5.22 5.80 -15.24
C SER A 6 -6.71 5.63 -14.95
N GLY A 7 -7.05 5.42 -13.68
CA GLY A 7 -8.40 5.15 -13.20
C GLY A 7 -8.79 3.67 -13.19
N ASP A 8 -8.01 2.78 -13.80
CA ASP A 8 -8.27 1.34 -13.74
C ASP A 8 -8.17 0.85 -12.30
N LYS A 9 -9.17 0.08 -11.87
CA LYS A 9 -9.21 -0.59 -10.57
C LYS A 9 -8.66 -2.00 -10.68
N ILE A 10 -7.81 -2.37 -9.74
CA ILE A 10 -7.11 -3.65 -9.74
C ILE A 10 -7.23 -4.27 -8.35
N THR A 11 -7.76 -5.48 -8.28
CA THR A 11 -7.76 -6.27 -7.05
C THR A 11 -6.44 -7.01 -6.93
N ILE A 12 -5.77 -6.85 -5.79
CA ILE A 12 -4.59 -7.64 -5.40
C ILE A 12 -4.94 -8.52 -4.19
N LEU A 13 -4.16 -9.56 -3.96
CA LEU A 13 -4.22 -10.35 -2.73
C LEU A 13 -2.97 -10.10 -1.89
N ILE A 14 -3.17 -9.90 -0.59
CA ILE A 14 -2.08 -9.80 0.40
C ILE A 14 -2.40 -10.78 1.52
N ASN A 15 -1.56 -11.81 1.68
CA ASN A 15 -1.81 -12.96 2.56
C ASN A 15 -3.22 -13.58 2.37
N GLY A 16 -3.64 -13.69 1.10
CA GLY A 16 -4.96 -14.23 0.73
C GLY A 16 -6.14 -13.27 0.93
N GLN A 17 -5.95 -12.08 1.50
CA GLN A 17 -7.00 -11.07 1.61
C GLN A 17 -7.00 -10.12 0.42
N SER A 18 -8.18 -9.84 -0.13
CA SER A 18 -8.37 -8.94 -1.27
C SER A 18 -8.31 -7.46 -0.89
N TYR A 19 -7.58 -6.68 -1.68
CA TYR A 19 -7.50 -5.23 -1.58
C TYR A 19 -7.71 -4.59 -2.96
N GLU A 20 -8.52 -3.53 -3.01
CA GLU A 20 -8.69 -2.70 -4.22
C GLU A 20 -7.54 -1.69 -4.30
N THR A 21 -6.98 -1.55 -5.50
CA THR A 21 -5.93 -0.58 -5.85
C THR A 21 -6.33 0.11 -7.15
N TYR A 22 -5.66 1.20 -7.51
CA TYR A 22 -5.92 1.90 -8.76
C TYR A 22 -4.62 2.35 -9.43
N ILE A 23 -4.67 2.58 -10.74
CA ILE A 23 -3.58 3.23 -11.49
C ILE A 23 -3.80 4.74 -11.46
N ASP A 24 -2.82 5.50 -10.96
CA ASP A 24 -2.87 6.97 -10.91
C ASP A 24 -2.61 7.62 -12.30
N GLU A 25 -2.63 8.96 -12.39
CA GLU A 25 -2.32 9.68 -13.63
C GLU A 25 -0.89 9.48 -14.16
N HIS A 26 0.01 8.95 -13.33
CA HIS A 26 1.40 8.68 -13.66
C HIS A 26 1.67 7.22 -14.04
N GLY A 27 0.63 6.37 -14.04
CA GLY A 27 0.77 4.94 -14.34
C GLY A 27 1.25 4.10 -13.15
N VAL A 28 1.24 4.67 -11.93
CA VAL A 28 1.63 3.97 -10.71
C VAL A 28 0.41 3.32 -10.08
N GLN A 29 0.51 2.03 -9.76
CA GLN A 29 -0.51 1.34 -8.98
C GLN A 29 -0.40 1.74 -7.50
N ARG A 30 -1.49 2.19 -6.90
CA ARG A 30 -1.55 2.69 -5.51
C ARG A 30 -2.74 2.14 -4.75
N PHE A 31 -2.60 2.11 -3.42
CA PHE A 31 -3.74 1.97 -2.53
C PHE A 31 -4.61 3.24 -2.52
N PRO A 32 -5.94 3.12 -2.38
CA PRO A 32 -6.80 4.26 -2.09
C PRO A 32 -6.37 4.97 -0.81
N THR A 33 -6.30 6.29 -0.86
CA THR A 33 -5.85 7.10 0.28
C THR A 33 -7.03 7.49 1.17
N ASN A 34 -6.87 7.35 2.48
CA ASN A 34 -7.79 7.91 3.46
C ASN A 34 -7.59 9.44 3.52
N THR A 35 -8.63 10.19 3.13
CA THR A 35 -8.56 11.66 3.02
C THR A 35 -8.28 12.37 4.35
N VAL A 36 -8.68 11.77 5.48
CA VAL A 36 -8.38 12.33 6.81
C VAL A 36 -6.91 12.11 7.16
N LEU A 37 -6.37 10.91 6.91
CA LEU A 37 -4.95 10.63 7.17
C LEU A 37 -4.03 11.43 6.26
N ASP A 38 -4.37 11.56 4.98
CA ASP A 38 -3.64 12.41 4.04
C ASP A 38 -3.61 13.86 4.49
N TYR A 39 -4.77 14.41 4.90
CA TYR A 39 -4.82 15.76 5.47
C TYR A 39 -3.91 15.88 6.69
N LEU A 40 -4.02 14.96 7.67
CA LEU A 40 -3.20 15.00 8.90
C LEU A 40 -1.70 14.88 8.60
N PHE A 41 -1.31 14.06 7.62
CA PHE A 41 0.07 13.96 7.16
C PHE A 41 0.55 15.28 6.55
N ASN A 42 -0.20 15.85 5.60
CA ASN A 42 0.18 17.07 4.91
C ASN A 42 0.21 18.32 5.81
N VAL A 43 -0.60 18.37 6.87
CA VAL A 43 -0.53 19.45 7.88
C VAL A 43 0.47 19.18 9.02
N GLY A 44 1.27 18.12 8.93
CA GLY A 44 2.30 17.78 9.90
C GLY A 44 1.75 17.34 11.27
N ARG A 45 0.54 16.78 11.30
CA ARG A 45 -0.12 16.25 12.51
C ARG A 45 0.05 14.75 12.69
N LEU A 46 0.65 14.08 11.72
CA LEU A 46 0.96 12.65 11.76
C LEU A 46 2.48 12.46 11.81
N ASP A 47 3.00 11.96 12.94
CA ASP A 47 4.42 11.64 13.09
C ASP A 47 4.67 10.17 12.71
N LEU A 48 5.06 9.95 11.45
CA LEU A 48 5.32 8.61 10.93
C LEU A 48 6.53 7.93 11.60
N ASN A 49 7.51 8.70 12.07
CA ASN A 49 8.68 8.14 12.75
C ASN A 49 8.27 7.59 14.12
N GLN A 50 7.47 8.36 14.86
CA GLN A 50 6.96 7.89 16.15
C GLN A 50 6.03 6.69 15.99
N LEU A 51 5.19 6.66 14.96
CA LEU A 51 4.33 5.50 14.67
C LEU A 51 5.15 4.24 14.34
N CYS A 52 6.24 4.38 13.58
CA CYS A 52 7.17 3.28 13.32
C CYS A 52 7.82 2.76 14.62
N ILE A 53 8.31 3.66 15.49
CA ILE A 53 8.87 3.29 16.79
C ILE A 53 7.83 2.57 17.66
N ASP A 54 6.59 3.07 17.67
CA ASP A 54 5.49 2.49 18.44
C ASP A 54 5.11 1.09 17.94
N TYR A 55 5.10 0.88 16.63
CA TYR A 55 4.94 -0.45 16.01
C TYR A 55 6.07 -1.40 16.41
N GLN A 56 7.33 -0.97 16.31
CA GLN A 56 8.49 -1.80 16.70
C GLN A 56 8.49 -2.14 18.20
N ASN A 57 7.88 -1.30 19.03
CA ASN A 57 7.67 -1.56 20.46
C ASN A 57 6.41 -2.39 20.76
N GLY A 58 5.72 -2.90 19.74
CA GLY A 58 4.56 -3.78 19.88
C GLY A 58 3.27 -3.10 20.33
N LYS A 59 3.14 -1.76 20.18
CA LYS A 59 1.88 -1.07 20.50
C LYS A 59 0.76 -1.37 19.50
N PHE A 60 1.13 -1.68 18.27
CA PHE A 60 0.22 -2.05 17.19
C PHE A 60 0.62 -3.41 16.66
N ASP A 61 -0.36 -4.21 16.26
CA ASP A 61 -0.05 -5.40 15.50
C ASP A 61 0.37 -5.05 14.06
N LYS A 62 0.87 -6.05 13.37
CA LYS A 62 1.40 -5.91 12.02
C LYS A 62 0.33 -5.55 10.99
N ASP A 63 -0.88 -6.06 11.16
CA ASP A 63 -1.98 -5.83 10.21
C ASP A 63 -2.58 -4.43 10.35
N ASP A 64 -2.57 -3.85 11.54
CA ASP A 64 -2.94 -2.45 11.78
C ASP A 64 -1.89 -1.50 11.22
N TYR A 65 -0.61 -1.80 11.43
CA TYR A 65 0.48 -1.01 10.85
C TYR A 65 0.50 -1.10 9.32
N MET A 66 0.18 -2.28 8.76
CA MET A 66 -0.01 -2.45 7.32
C MET A 66 -1.13 -1.56 6.79
N LYS A 67 -2.32 -1.60 7.41
CA LYS A 67 -3.47 -0.79 6.98
C LYS A 67 -3.17 0.70 7.02
N LEU A 68 -2.45 1.18 8.04
CA LEU A 68 -1.99 2.58 8.09
C LEU A 68 -1.17 2.96 6.84
N ASN A 69 -0.21 2.12 6.43
CA ASN A 69 0.62 2.39 5.25
C ASN A 69 -0.20 2.35 3.96
N MET A 70 -1.16 1.43 3.85
CA MET A 70 -2.11 1.39 2.73
C MET A 70 -2.96 2.66 2.67
N ASP A 71 -3.55 3.07 3.80
CA ASP A 71 -4.42 4.25 3.89
C ASP A 71 -3.66 5.56 3.64
N LEU A 72 -2.34 5.58 3.79
CA LEU A 72 -1.46 6.69 3.38
C LEU A 72 -1.24 6.75 1.85
N GLY A 73 -1.83 5.83 1.07
CA GLY A 73 -1.76 5.87 -0.39
C GLY A 73 -0.43 5.39 -0.98
N TYR A 74 0.27 4.50 -0.27
CA TYR A 74 1.50 3.91 -0.79
C TYR A 74 1.29 3.32 -2.19
N SER A 75 2.31 3.47 -3.04
CA SER A 75 2.42 2.67 -4.27
C SER A 75 2.58 1.21 -3.90
N ILE A 76 2.04 0.29 -4.71
CA ILE A 76 2.12 -1.15 -4.43
C ILE A 76 3.57 -1.65 -4.42
N CYS A 77 4.43 -1.14 -5.31
CA CYS A 77 5.86 -1.46 -5.29
C CYS A 77 6.53 -0.97 -4.00
N GLY A 78 6.38 0.32 -3.67
CA GLY A 78 6.97 0.87 -2.45
C GLY A 78 6.45 0.22 -1.17
N PHE A 79 5.21 -0.27 -1.14
CA PHE A 79 4.67 -1.06 -0.04
C PHE A 79 5.35 -2.45 0.06
N ALA A 80 5.53 -3.13 -1.08
CA ALA A 80 6.20 -4.43 -1.13
C ALA A 80 7.67 -4.38 -0.70
N ASP A 81 8.32 -3.22 -0.86
CA ASP A 81 9.70 -2.98 -0.44
C ASP A 81 9.85 -2.65 1.06
N LEU A 82 8.76 -2.49 1.82
CA LEU A 82 8.84 -2.22 3.24
C LEU A 82 9.29 -3.48 4.00
N SER A 83 10.45 -3.41 4.66
CA SER A 83 11.01 -4.52 5.45
C SER A 83 10.05 -5.04 6.53
N SER A 84 9.13 -4.20 7.01
CA SER A 84 8.10 -4.62 7.96
C SER A 84 7.16 -5.68 7.38
N PHE A 85 7.00 -5.80 6.06
CA PHE A 85 6.02 -6.66 5.40
C PHE A 85 6.69 -7.64 4.41
N GLU A 86 7.99 -7.90 4.53
CA GLU A 86 8.76 -8.75 3.61
C GLU A 86 8.29 -10.22 3.55
N ASP A 87 7.62 -10.68 4.59
CA ASP A 87 7.01 -11.99 4.75
C ASP A 87 5.58 -12.08 4.22
N TYR A 88 5.00 -10.97 3.73
CA TYR A 88 3.65 -10.96 3.19
C TYR A 88 3.66 -11.41 1.73
N GLU A 89 2.83 -12.41 1.40
CA GLU A 89 2.64 -12.82 0.03
C GLU A 89 1.73 -11.81 -0.68
N ILE A 90 2.25 -11.20 -1.75
CA ILE A 90 1.51 -10.24 -2.57
C ILE A 90 1.30 -10.84 -3.96
N ILE A 91 0.04 -11.13 -4.30
CA ILE A 91 -0.36 -11.57 -5.64
C ILE A 91 -0.97 -10.37 -6.37
N ASN A 92 -0.25 -9.85 -7.36
CA ASN A 92 -0.65 -8.69 -8.13
C ASN A 92 -0.76 -9.04 -9.63
N PRO A 93 -1.94 -8.93 -10.25
CA PRO A 93 -2.13 -9.26 -11.66
C PRO A 93 -1.37 -8.32 -12.62
N VAL A 94 -0.86 -7.18 -12.13
CA VAL A 94 0.04 -6.30 -12.90
C VAL A 94 1.44 -6.89 -13.03
N TRP A 95 1.87 -7.70 -12.05
CA TRP A 95 3.20 -8.31 -12.04
C TRP A 95 3.26 -9.67 -12.74
N ASN A 96 2.11 -10.29 -13.00
CA ASN A 96 2.08 -11.59 -13.66
C ASN A 96 2.55 -11.45 -15.12
N GLU A 97 3.76 -11.93 -15.36
CA GLU A 97 4.42 -12.06 -16.64
C GLU A 97 3.69 -13.08 -17.52
N ASP A 98 2.80 -12.60 -18.39
CA ASP A 98 2.60 -13.22 -19.71
C ASP A 98 3.42 -12.42 -20.76
N ASP A 99 4.71 -12.26 -20.48
CA ASP A 99 5.73 -11.88 -21.46
C ASP A 99 6.90 -12.88 -21.33
N ALA A 100 6.62 -14.15 -21.66
CA ALA A 100 7.62 -15.17 -21.97
C ALA A 100 7.70 -15.38 -23.50
#